data_AF-A0A1W9RKT9-F1
#
_entry.id   AF-A0A1W9RKT9-F1
#
_cell.length_a   1.000
_cell.length_b   1.000
_cell.length_c   1.000
_cell.angle_alpha   90.00
_cell.angle_beta   90.00
_cell.angle_gamma   90.00
#
_symmetry.space_group_name_H-M   'P 1'
#
loop_
_entity.id
_entity.type
_entity.pdbx_description
1 polymer ?
#
loop_
_entity_poly.entity_id
_entity_poly.type
_entity_poly.pdbx_seq_one_letter_code
_entity_poly.pdbx_strand_id
1 'polypeptide(L)'
;MKSYTSLLLTLLLLLGTASLLIAGDLFQGHSFKSGLVSPSKMTQMRIAYFNPFQDSQQDTTPLTREQQLARLPGYKLPKKALFFSALIPGAGELFVGSKMKAAAFFLVEVGAWTYYGVYHQKGAKKEDEFEEYADAHWDPLKWKNWYETEGQNLIELTGDNKYTHAPAMLELIEAGKKTQQYYEMLGKYSEFVVGWEGVDPNKSFSTYEEMQEFRDSNVPVADEYMDMRDESNDLYHMARRG
;
A
#
# COMPACT_ATOMS: atom_id res chain seq x y z
N MET A 1 1.99 -33.07 24.48
CA MET A 1 2.09 -32.35 23.19
C MET A 1 3.05 -31.18 23.38
N LYS A 2 4.15 -31.16 22.61
CA LYS A 2 5.20 -30.12 22.65
C LYS A 2 5.06 -29.19 21.44
N SER A 3 5.61 -27.97 21.59
CA SER A 3 6.11 -27.08 20.53
C SER A 3 5.00 -26.30 19.79
N TYR A 4 5.09 -25.01 19.46
CA TYR A 4 6.14 -24.34 18.66
C TYR A 4 6.38 -22.85 18.99
N THR A 5 5.77 -22.31 20.05
CA THR A 5 5.80 -20.86 20.31
C THR A 5 7.14 -20.34 20.85
N SER A 6 8.03 -21.21 21.35
CA SER A 6 9.33 -20.79 21.91
C SER A 6 10.49 -20.72 20.90
N LEU A 7 10.33 -21.18 19.66
CA LEU A 7 11.39 -21.22 18.64
C LEU A 7 11.47 -19.97 17.76
N LEU A 8 10.38 -19.22 17.61
CA LEU A 8 10.37 -17.98 16.82
C LEU A 8 10.95 -16.78 17.58
N LEU A 9 10.79 -16.74 18.91
CA LEU A 9 11.32 -15.64 19.73
C LEU A 9 12.83 -15.77 20.03
N THR A 10 13.38 -16.98 19.95
CA THR A 10 14.82 -17.22 20.13
C THR A 10 15.65 -16.94 18.87
N LEU A 11 15.05 -16.99 17.67
CA LEU A 11 15.77 -16.68 16.43
C LEU A 11 15.95 -15.17 16.18
N LEU A 12 15.04 -14.34 16.72
CA LEU A 12 15.10 -12.88 16.58
C LEU A 12 16.07 -12.19 17.56
N LEU A 13 16.49 -12.86 18.64
CA LEU A 13 17.51 -12.33 19.58
C LEU A 13 18.95 -12.74 19.23
N LEU A 14 19.18 -13.73 18.36
CA LEU A 14 20.53 -14.21 18.01
C LEU A 14 21.21 -13.42 16.88
N LEU A 15 20.50 -12.51 16.20
CA LEU A 15 21.08 -11.65 15.16
C LEU A 15 21.51 -10.26 15.66
N GLY A 16 21.36 -9.98 16.96
CA GLY A 16 21.57 -8.65 17.55
C GLY A 16 22.88 -8.41 18.31
N THR A 17 23.71 -9.42 18.62
CA THR A 17 24.82 -9.25 19.60
C THR A 17 26.18 -9.84 19.21
N ALA A 18 26.44 -10.17 17.95
CA ALA A 18 27.78 -10.61 17.51
C ALA A 18 28.57 -9.50 16.78
N SER A 19 28.47 -8.26 17.27
CA SER A 19 29.40 -7.19 16.92
C SER A 19 29.98 -6.62 18.21
N LEU A 20 31.31 -6.62 18.27
CA LEU A 20 32.21 -6.28 19.37
C LEU A 20 32.54 -7.45 20.32
N LEU A 21 33.84 -7.52 20.62
CA LEU A 21 34.55 -8.46 21.49
C LEU A 21 35.05 -9.72 20.78
N ILE A 22 36.21 -9.62 20.13
CA ILE A 22 37.50 -10.10 20.67
C ILE A 22 38.60 -9.41 19.84
N ALA A 23 39.10 -8.30 20.38
CA ALA A 23 40.47 -7.86 20.18
C ALA A 23 41.18 -8.16 21.50
N GLY A 24 42.07 -9.14 21.50
CA GLY A 24 42.81 -9.55 22.70
C GLY A 24 43.46 -10.90 22.45
N ASP A 25 44.78 -10.91 22.58
CA ASP A 25 45.65 -12.10 22.68
C ASP A 25 46.03 -12.82 21.38
N LEU A 26 46.97 -12.18 20.68
CA LEU A 26 48.01 -12.89 19.94
C LEU A 26 49.36 -12.53 20.56
N PHE A 27 49.92 -13.38 21.43
CA PHE A 27 51.38 -13.56 21.59
C PHE A 27 51.69 -14.82 22.40
N GLN A 28 51.96 -15.93 21.71
CA GLN A 28 53.02 -16.84 22.12
C GLN A 28 53.76 -17.29 20.85
N GLY A 29 55.05 -16.97 20.82
CA GLY A 29 55.94 -17.32 19.72
C GLY A 29 56.45 -18.75 19.83
N HIS A 30 56.64 -19.40 18.68
CA HIS A 30 57.64 -20.45 18.48
C HIS A 30 58.21 -20.34 17.07
N SER A 31 59.53 -20.49 16.99
CA SER A 31 60.37 -20.41 15.80
C SER A 31 60.46 -21.78 15.12
N PHE A 32 60.37 -21.89 13.79
CA PHE A 32 61.49 -22.29 12.90
C PHE A 32 61.10 -22.65 11.45
N LYS A 33 62.07 -22.38 10.57
CA LYS A 33 62.47 -22.97 9.26
C LYS A 33 61.87 -22.42 7.96
N SER A 34 62.82 -21.97 7.14
CA SER A 34 62.77 -21.43 5.79
C SER A 34 62.37 -22.46 4.72
N GLY A 35 61.49 -22.06 3.82
CA GLY A 35 61.17 -22.74 2.57
C GLY A 35 60.65 -21.72 1.54
N LEU A 36 61.06 -21.86 0.28
CA LEU A 36 60.92 -20.90 -0.81
C LEU A 36 59.48 -20.42 -1.13
N VAL A 37 59.34 -19.09 -1.18
CA VAL A 37 58.64 -18.23 -2.18
C VAL A 37 57.16 -18.49 -2.54
N SER A 38 56.29 -17.59 -2.08
CA SER A 38 55.36 -16.81 -2.92
C SER A 38 54.95 -15.54 -2.14
N PRO A 39 55.08 -14.31 -2.68
CA PRO A 39 54.68 -13.11 -1.96
C PRO A 39 53.15 -13.08 -1.77
N SER A 40 52.70 -12.73 -0.56
CA SER A 40 51.27 -12.59 -0.25
C SER A 40 50.68 -11.32 -0.89
N LYS A 41 49.35 -11.26 -1.05
CA LYS A 41 48.63 -10.09 -1.59
C LYS A 41 48.93 -8.78 -0.86
N MET A 42 49.51 -8.81 0.35
CA MET A 42 49.97 -7.61 1.07
C MET A 42 51.27 -7.01 0.53
N THR A 43 52.14 -7.79 -0.11
CA THR A 43 53.37 -7.25 -0.74
C THR A 43 53.06 -6.44 -1.99
N GLN A 44 51.97 -6.76 -2.69
CA GLN A 44 51.48 -5.97 -3.83
C GLN A 44 50.87 -4.63 -3.40
N MET A 45 50.40 -4.48 -2.16
CA MET A 45 49.87 -3.21 -1.66
C MET A 45 50.94 -2.15 -1.34
N ARG A 46 52.23 -2.53 -1.19
CA ARG A 46 53.29 -1.55 -0.89
C ARG A 46 53.99 -0.95 -2.11
N ILE A 47 53.84 -1.53 -3.31
CA ILE A 47 54.52 -1.02 -4.51
C ILE A 47 53.74 0.13 -5.19
N ALA A 48 52.48 0.36 -4.83
CA ALA A 48 51.68 1.44 -5.44
C ALA A 48 51.89 2.84 -4.81
N TYR A 49 52.69 3.00 -3.75
CA TYR A 49 52.72 4.24 -2.95
C TYR A 49 54.08 4.96 -2.84
N PHE A 50 55.05 4.68 -3.72
CA PHE A 50 56.28 5.48 -3.76
C PHE A 50 56.61 5.89 -5.21
N ASN A 51 55.93 6.93 -5.69
CA ASN A 51 56.38 7.71 -6.83
C ASN A 51 56.62 9.15 -6.34
N PRO A 52 57.86 9.56 -6.04
CA PRO A 52 58.11 10.82 -5.33
C PRO A 52 58.05 12.08 -6.21
N PHE A 53 57.66 11.98 -7.49
CA PHE A 53 57.50 13.16 -8.35
C PHE A 53 56.35 12.97 -9.35
N GLN A 54 55.18 13.49 -8.99
CA GLN A 54 54.18 13.99 -9.94
C GLN A 54 53.25 14.94 -9.19
N ASP A 55 53.64 16.20 -9.19
CA ASP A 55 52.76 17.31 -8.84
C ASP A 55 51.87 17.58 -10.07
N SER A 56 50.59 17.23 -9.95
CA SER A 56 49.55 17.72 -10.85
C SER A 56 48.29 17.94 -10.03
N GLN A 57 48.14 19.17 -9.53
CA GLN A 57 46.89 19.87 -9.21
C GLN A 57 45.69 18.94 -8.96
N GLN A 58 45.59 18.45 -7.73
CA GLN A 58 44.44 17.67 -7.28
C GLN A 58 43.30 18.64 -6.96
N ASP A 59 42.31 18.73 -7.85
CA ASP A 59 41.04 19.41 -7.63
C ASP A 59 40.43 18.91 -6.30
N THR A 60 40.49 19.72 -5.24
CA THR A 60 40.16 19.32 -3.86
C THR A 60 38.68 19.35 -3.56
N THR A 61 37.83 19.13 -4.56
CA THR A 61 36.41 18.87 -4.29
C THR A 61 36.30 17.47 -3.66
N PRO A 62 35.91 17.35 -2.37
CA PRO A 62 35.79 16.05 -1.74
C PRO A 62 34.77 15.21 -2.50
N LEU A 63 35.21 14.04 -3.01
CA LEU A 63 34.34 13.07 -3.65
C LEU A 63 33.14 12.82 -2.74
N THR A 64 31.94 12.91 -3.32
CA THR A 64 30.73 12.55 -2.61
C THR A 64 30.83 11.11 -2.11
N ARG A 65 30.13 10.79 -1.02
CA ARG A 65 30.13 9.45 -0.41
C ARG A 65 29.85 8.35 -1.44
N GLU A 66 28.96 8.59 -2.40
CA GLU A 66 28.67 7.65 -3.49
C GLU A 66 29.86 7.45 -4.45
N GLN A 67 30.59 8.50 -4.80
CA GLN A 67 31.77 8.40 -5.65
C GLN A 67 32.93 7.69 -4.95
N GLN A 68 33.07 7.87 -3.63
CA GLN A 68 34.05 7.13 -2.82
C GLN A 68 33.70 5.65 -2.77
N LEU A 69 32.43 5.32 -2.53
CA LEU A 69 31.95 3.94 -2.47
C LEU A 69 32.04 3.24 -3.84
N ALA A 70 31.74 3.94 -4.95
CA ALA A 70 31.82 3.41 -6.32
C ALA A 70 33.22 2.96 -6.74
N ARG A 71 34.28 3.42 -6.07
CA ARG A 71 35.67 3.02 -6.31
C ARG A 71 36.09 1.78 -5.52
N LEU A 72 35.28 1.32 -4.57
CA LEU A 72 35.59 0.12 -3.80
C LEU A 72 35.42 -1.14 -4.67
N PRO A 73 36.41 -2.04 -4.72
CA PRO A 73 36.30 -3.28 -5.48
C PRO A 73 35.13 -4.12 -4.95
N GLY A 74 34.17 -4.42 -5.82
CA GLY A 74 32.96 -5.18 -5.48
C GLY A 74 31.76 -4.34 -5.01
N TYR A 75 31.87 -3.01 -4.95
CA TYR A 75 30.73 -2.15 -4.62
C TYR A 75 29.73 -2.07 -5.78
N LYS A 76 28.44 -2.07 -5.43
CA LYS A 76 27.33 -1.98 -6.38
C LYS A 76 26.37 -0.89 -5.94
N LEU A 77 26.02 0.01 -6.86
CA LEU A 77 25.26 1.22 -6.52
C LEU A 77 23.83 0.88 -6.09
N PRO A 78 23.39 1.31 -4.90
CA PRO A 78 22.02 1.12 -4.41
C PRO A 78 20.96 1.70 -5.36
N LYS A 79 21.23 2.85 -5.98
CA LYS A 79 20.32 3.48 -6.97
C LYS A 79 20.07 2.60 -8.19
N LYS A 80 21.08 1.85 -8.65
CA LYS A 80 20.93 0.92 -9.77
C LYS A 80 20.13 -0.32 -9.36
N ALA A 81 20.38 -0.84 -8.16
CA ALA A 81 19.59 -1.94 -7.61
C ALA A 81 18.10 -1.54 -7.48
N LEU A 82 17.83 -0.33 -6.98
CA LEU A 82 16.47 0.19 -6.86
C LEU A 82 15.77 0.37 -8.22
N PHE A 83 16.49 0.88 -9.22
CA PHE A 83 15.98 0.95 -10.59
C PHE A 83 15.63 -0.43 -11.17
N PHE A 84 16.50 -1.43 -10.95
CA PHE A 84 16.22 -2.79 -11.41
C PHE A 84 15.03 -3.42 -10.67
N SER A 85 14.91 -3.24 -9.36
CA SER A 85 13.74 -3.68 -8.58
C SER A 85 12.44 -3.00 -9.01
N ALA A 86 12.50 -1.74 -9.48
CA ALA A 86 11.33 -1.03 -10.00
C ALA A 86 10.85 -1.59 -11.35
N LEU A 87 11.76 -2.15 -12.17
CA LEU A 87 11.43 -2.75 -13.46
C LEU A 87 10.98 -4.21 -13.33
N ILE A 88 11.71 -4.97 -12.52
CA ILE A 88 11.46 -6.39 -12.29
C ILE A 88 11.63 -6.63 -10.80
N PRO A 89 10.59 -7.12 -10.11
CA PRO A 89 10.70 -7.61 -8.75
C PRO A 89 12.00 -8.41 -8.52
N GLY A 90 12.74 -8.16 -7.44
CA GLY A 90 13.96 -8.89 -7.04
C GLY A 90 15.21 -8.65 -7.90
N ALA A 91 15.12 -7.94 -9.03
CA ALA A 91 16.27 -7.74 -9.93
C ALA A 91 17.36 -6.84 -9.33
N GLY A 92 17.01 -5.96 -8.39
CA GLY A 92 17.98 -5.17 -7.63
C GLY A 92 18.90 -6.03 -6.75
N GLU A 93 18.39 -7.13 -6.22
CA GLU A 93 19.19 -8.02 -5.37
C GLU A 93 20.08 -8.96 -6.16
N LEU A 94 19.63 -9.41 -7.34
CA LEU A 94 20.49 -10.08 -8.31
C LEU A 94 21.67 -9.17 -8.68
N PHE A 95 21.40 -7.87 -8.84
CA PHE A 95 22.43 -6.88 -9.06
C PHE A 95 23.41 -6.86 -7.88
N VAL A 96 22.99 -6.90 -6.61
CA VAL A 96 23.90 -6.89 -5.43
C VAL A 96 24.76 -8.17 -5.30
N GLY A 97 24.36 -9.31 -5.88
CA GLY A 97 25.22 -10.50 -6.06
C GLY A 97 24.97 -11.66 -5.09
N SER A 98 23.95 -11.58 -4.23
CA SER A 98 23.49 -12.72 -3.43
C SER A 98 22.29 -13.37 -4.09
N LYS A 99 22.53 -14.37 -4.95
CA LYS A 99 21.49 -15.04 -5.74
C LYS A 99 20.35 -15.62 -4.88
N MET A 100 20.67 -16.13 -3.69
CA MET A 100 19.68 -16.72 -2.79
C MET A 100 18.80 -15.68 -2.11
N LYS A 101 19.36 -14.52 -1.72
CA LYS A 101 18.55 -13.41 -1.21
C LYS A 101 17.64 -12.88 -2.31
N ALA A 102 18.21 -12.67 -3.49
CA ALA A 102 17.46 -12.18 -4.64
C ALA A 102 16.29 -13.09 -5.03
N ALA A 103 16.51 -14.42 -5.01
CA ALA A 103 15.45 -15.38 -5.24
C ALA A 103 14.37 -15.34 -4.15
N ALA A 104 14.76 -15.19 -2.88
CA ALA A 104 13.80 -15.09 -1.77
C ALA A 104 12.94 -13.82 -1.87
N PHE A 105 13.55 -12.65 -2.08
CA PHE A 105 12.81 -11.39 -2.23
C PHE A 105 11.95 -11.37 -3.50
N PHE A 106 12.45 -11.94 -4.61
CA PHE A 106 11.64 -12.12 -5.82
C PHE A 106 10.38 -12.94 -5.55
N LEU A 107 10.50 -14.07 -4.86
CA LEU A 107 9.35 -14.92 -4.53
C LEU A 107 8.35 -14.19 -3.62
N VAL A 108 8.83 -13.44 -2.64
CA VAL A 108 7.97 -12.61 -1.77
C VAL A 108 7.23 -11.56 -2.59
N GLU A 109 7.93 -10.84 -3.46
CA GLU A 109 7.33 -9.78 -4.27
C GLU A 109 6.33 -10.33 -5.30
N VAL A 110 6.64 -11.44 -5.97
CA VAL A 110 5.67 -12.12 -6.86
C VAL A 110 4.44 -12.56 -6.06
N GLY A 111 4.63 -13.07 -4.85
CA GLY A 111 3.54 -13.41 -3.93
C GLY A 111 2.67 -12.20 -3.60
N ALA A 112 3.29 -11.07 -3.22
CA ALA A 112 2.60 -9.82 -2.90
C ALA A 112 1.83 -9.26 -4.11
N TRP A 113 2.44 -9.20 -5.30
CA TRP A 113 1.77 -8.75 -6.53
C TRP A 113 0.61 -9.66 -6.92
N THR A 114 0.77 -10.98 -6.80
CA THR A 114 -0.29 -11.94 -7.08
C THR A 114 -1.45 -11.74 -6.10
N TYR A 115 -1.14 -11.59 -4.81
CA TYR A 115 -2.13 -11.35 -3.77
C TYR A 115 -2.88 -10.04 -4.01
N TYR A 116 -2.16 -8.94 -4.24
CA TYR A 116 -2.74 -7.65 -4.62
C TYR A 116 -3.66 -7.78 -5.83
N GLY A 117 -3.17 -8.38 -6.93
CA GLY A 117 -3.93 -8.49 -8.18
C GLY A 117 -5.22 -9.31 -8.03
N VAL A 118 -5.18 -10.43 -7.31
CA VAL A 118 -6.35 -11.27 -7.06
C VAL A 118 -7.42 -10.52 -6.26
N TYR A 119 -7.04 -9.86 -5.16
CA TYR A 119 -8.00 -9.16 -4.32
C TYR A 119 -8.51 -7.86 -4.95
N HIS A 120 -7.65 -7.16 -5.70
CA HIS A 120 -8.05 -5.98 -6.46
C HIS A 120 -9.09 -6.34 -7.53
N GLN A 121 -8.88 -7.43 -8.27
CA GLN A 121 -9.87 -7.89 -9.27
C GLN A 121 -11.18 -8.33 -8.62
N LYS A 122 -11.14 -8.98 -7.45
CA LYS A 122 -12.35 -9.33 -6.70
C LYS A 122 -13.11 -8.09 -6.23
N GLY A 123 -12.40 -7.08 -5.71
CA GLY A 123 -12.99 -5.80 -5.32
C GLY A 123 -13.69 -5.11 -6.50
N ALA A 124 -13.01 -5.03 -7.65
CA ALA A 124 -13.58 -4.46 -8.87
C ALA A 124 -14.83 -5.21 -9.35
N LYS A 125 -14.81 -6.55 -9.35
CA LYS A 125 -16.00 -7.33 -9.71
C LYS A 125 -17.16 -7.09 -8.74
N LYS A 126 -16.87 -6.97 -7.45
CA LYS A 126 -17.89 -6.69 -6.42
C LYS A 126 -18.42 -5.26 -6.51
N GLU A 127 -17.58 -4.32 -6.96
CA GLU A 127 -17.97 -2.97 -7.32
C GLU A 127 -18.98 -2.96 -8.46
N ASP A 128 -18.67 -3.62 -9.58
CA ASP A 128 -19.60 -3.80 -10.69
C ASP A 128 -20.94 -4.39 -10.22
N GLU A 129 -20.91 -5.41 -9.34
CA GLU A 129 -22.11 -6.05 -8.78
C GLU A 129 -22.99 -5.09 -7.97
N PHE A 130 -22.42 -4.27 -7.07
CA PHE A 130 -23.25 -3.35 -6.28
C PHE A 130 -23.75 -2.16 -7.10
N GLU A 131 -22.98 -1.73 -8.10
CA GLU A 131 -23.40 -0.66 -9.03
C GLU A 131 -24.59 -1.12 -9.87
N GLU A 132 -24.53 -2.34 -10.43
CA GLU A 132 -25.64 -2.95 -11.16
C GLU A 132 -26.89 -3.12 -10.27
N TYR A 133 -26.69 -3.54 -9.01
CA TYR A 133 -27.77 -3.64 -8.04
C TYR A 133 -28.41 -2.27 -7.75
N ALA A 134 -27.61 -1.24 -7.49
CA ALA A 134 -28.13 0.11 -7.28
C ALA A 134 -28.91 0.62 -8.51
N ASP A 135 -28.40 0.34 -9.71
CA ASP A 135 -29.06 0.73 -10.96
C ASP A 135 -30.42 0.05 -11.18
N ALA A 136 -30.59 -1.16 -10.65
CA ALA A 136 -31.85 -1.89 -10.71
C ALA A 136 -32.85 -1.45 -9.63
N HIS A 137 -32.36 -1.04 -8.46
CA HIS A 137 -33.20 -0.86 -7.26
C HIS A 137 -33.31 0.61 -6.78
N TRP A 138 -32.56 1.54 -7.36
CA TRP A 138 -32.61 2.96 -7.01
C TRP A 138 -32.96 3.82 -8.22
N ASP A 139 -34.06 4.57 -8.11
CA ASP A 139 -34.55 5.44 -9.18
C ASP A 139 -34.12 6.91 -8.95
N PRO A 140 -33.20 7.45 -9.79
CA PRO A 140 -32.72 8.83 -9.67
C PRO A 140 -33.82 9.87 -9.92
N LEU A 141 -34.76 9.60 -10.82
CA LEU A 141 -35.82 10.55 -11.14
C LEU A 141 -36.88 10.56 -10.05
N LYS A 142 -37.17 9.40 -9.46
CA LYS A 142 -38.04 9.31 -8.28
C LYS A 142 -37.50 10.15 -7.14
N TRP A 143 -36.21 9.97 -6.79
CA TRP A 143 -35.58 10.76 -5.74
C TRP A 143 -35.56 12.25 -6.06
N LYS A 144 -35.16 12.63 -7.29
CA LYS A 144 -35.12 14.03 -7.73
C LYS A 144 -36.48 14.72 -7.59
N ASN A 145 -37.55 14.08 -8.07
CA ASN A 145 -38.90 14.62 -7.99
C ASN A 145 -39.36 14.79 -6.54
N TRP A 146 -39.07 13.82 -5.67
CA TRP A 146 -39.35 13.94 -4.24
C TRP A 146 -38.56 15.09 -3.58
N TYR A 147 -37.27 15.21 -3.91
CA TYR A 147 -36.41 16.26 -3.35
C TYR A 147 -36.89 17.66 -3.73
N GLU A 148 -37.33 17.85 -4.97
CA GLU A 148 -37.84 19.13 -5.49
C GLU A 148 -39.23 19.51 -4.95
N THR A 149 -39.99 18.55 -4.40
CA THR A 149 -41.37 18.78 -3.91
C THR A 149 -41.49 18.78 -2.39
N GLU A 150 -40.88 17.79 -1.73
CA GLU A 150 -40.97 17.55 -0.28
C GLU A 150 -39.62 17.85 0.40
N GLY A 151 -38.50 17.47 -0.23
CA GLY A 151 -37.17 17.56 0.38
C GLY A 151 -36.72 19.00 0.72
N GLN A 152 -37.02 19.97 -0.15
CA GLN A 152 -36.70 21.38 0.11
C GLN A 152 -37.44 21.95 1.34
N ASN A 153 -38.70 21.55 1.55
CA ASN A 153 -39.50 22.04 2.69
C ASN A 153 -38.90 21.58 4.03
N LEU A 154 -38.28 20.40 4.07
CA LEU A 154 -37.63 19.86 5.27
C LEU A 154 -36.35 20.60 5.66
N ILE A 155 -35.58 21.06 4.68
CA ILE A 155 -34.37 21.86 4.90
C ILE A 155 -34.75 23.21 5.53
N GLU A 156 -35.83 23.82 5.06
CA GLU A 156 -36.33 25.11 5.58
C GLU A 156 -36.90 24.99 7.01
N LEU A 157 -37.61 23.89 7.31
CA LEU A 157 -38.27 23.68 8.61
C LEU A 157 -37.32 23.30 9.74
N THR A 158 -36.26 22.54 9.45
CA THR A 158 -35.37 22.00 10.50
C THR A 158 -34.27 22.97 10.90
N GLY A 159 -33.91 23.94 10.03
CA GLY A 159 -32.77 24.85 10.24
C GLY A 159 -31.43 24.12 10.36
N ASP A 160 -31.42 22.81 10.09
CA ASP A 160 -30.33 21.88 10.33
C ASP A 160 -29.86 21.40 8.96
N ASN A 161 -28.62 21.74 8.60
CA ASN A 161 -28.04 21.43 7.30
C ASN A 161 -27.65 19.95 7.20
N LYS A 162 -28.58 19.03 7.48
CA LYS A 162 -28.35 17.57 7.47
C LYS A 162 -28.45 16.96 6.07
N TYR A 163 -29.00 17.71 5.11
CA TYR A 163 -29.07 17.35 3.69
C TYR A 163 -27.85 17.85 2.91
N THR A 164 -26.65 17.51 3.37
CA THR A 164 -25.40 18.08 2.82
C THR A 164 -25.03 17.54 1.44
N HIS A 165 -25.57 16.40 1.01
CA HIS A 165 -25.14 15.77 -0.25
C HIS A 165 -26.20 15.78 -1.34
N ALA A 166 -27.45 16.14 -1.04
CA ALA A 166 -28.48 16.31 -2.07
C ALA A 166 -28.09 17.27 -3.23
N PRO A 167 -27.42 18.42 -3.01
CA PRO A 167 -26.98 19.26 -4.14
C PRO A 167 -25.96 18.57 -5.05
N ALA A 168 -25.01 17.82 -4.49
CA ALA A 168 -24.02 17.07 -5.26
C ALA A 168 -24.68 15.91 -6.04
N MET A 169 -25.65 15.24 -5.43
CA MET A 169 -26.46 14.22 -6.09
C MET A 169 -27.25 14.81 -7.27
N LEU A 170 -27.88 15.97 -7.07
CA LEU A 170 -28.62 16.65 -8.14
C LEU A 170 -27.72 16.97 -9.33
N GLU A 171 -26.53 17.53 -9.09
CA GLU A 171 -25.55 17.82 -10.15
C GLU A 171 -25.16 16.54 -10.93
N LEU A 172 -24.93 15.44 -10.23
CA LEU A 172 -24.58 14.15 -10.85
C LEU A 172 -25.74 13.60 -11.70
N ILE A 173 -26.98 13.66 -11.19
CA ILE A 173 -28.18 13.20 -11.91
C ILE A 173 -28.41 14.06 -13.17
N GLU A 174 -28.36 15.38 -13.04
CA GLU A 174 -28.55 16.30 -14.17
C GLU A 174 -27.46 16.16 -15.23
N ALA A 175 -26.23 15.86 -14.81
CA ALA A 175 -25.12 15.56 -15.71
C ALA A 175 -25.18 14.13 -16.31
N GLY A 176 -26.10 13.28 -15.86
CA GLY A 176 -26.17 11.86 -16.25
C GLY A 176 -24.94 11.05 -15.83
N LYS A 177 -24.30 11.41 -14.70
CA LYS A 177 -23.05 10.81 -14.22
C LYS A 177 -23.30 9.90 -13.02
N LYS A 178 -22.95 8.62 -13.17
CA LYS A 178 -22.88 7.63 -12.08
C LYS A 178 -21.42 7.39 -11.70
N THR A 179 -20.89 8.22 -10.81
CA THR A 179 -19.49 8.14 -10.35
C THR A 179 -19.38 7.29 -9.09
N GLN A 180 -18.16 6.98 -8.65
CA GLN A 180 -17.96 6.40 -7.31
C GLN A 180 -18.69 7.23 -6.23
N GLN A 181 -18.65 8.57 -6.30
CA GLN A 181 -19.35 9.43 -5.36
C GLN A 181 -20.88 9.26 -5.42
N TYR A 182 -21.46 9.07 -6.62
CA TYR A 182 -22.89 8.75 -6.79
C TYR A 182 -23.25 7.52 -5.94
N TYR A 183 -22.56 6.40 -6.16
CA TYR A 183 -22.85 5.15 -5.47
C TYR A 183 -22.53 5.23 -3.97
N GLU A 184 -21.44 5.89 -3.58
CA GLU A 184 -21.13 6.07 -2.16
C GLU A 184 -22.23 6.82 -1.40
N MET A 185 -22.87 7.81 -2.03
CA MET A 185 -23.90 8.60 -1.38
C MET A 185 -25.18 7.77 -1.13
N LEU A 186 -25.62 6.98 -2.11
CA LEU A 186 -26.90 6.25 -2.08
C LEU A 186 -27.15 5.45 -0.79
N GLY A 187 -26.10 4.82 -0.27
CA GLY A 187 -26.20 3.98 0.91
C GLY A 187 -25.74 4.64 2.21
N LYS A 188 -24.84 5.65 2.14
CA LYS A 188 -24.29 6.32 3.32
C LYS A 188 -25.26 7.30 3.99
N TYR A 189 -26.17 7.89 3.23
CA TYR A 189 -27.03 8.97 3.74
C TYR A 189 -28.51 8.65 3.54
N SER A 190 -29.28 8.81 4.60
CA SER A 190 -30.73 8.54 4.59
C SER A 190 -31.49 9.51 3.68
N GLU A 191 -30.91 10.67 3.34
CA GLU A 191 -31.51 11.63 2.40
C GLU A 191 -31.84 11.05 1.02
N PHE A 192 -31.24 9.91 0.65
CA PHE A 192 -31.49 9.21 -0.61
C PHE A 192 -32.55 8.10 -0.50
N VAL A 193 -33.20 7.95 0.66
CA VAL A 193 -34.10 6.82 0.96
C VAL A 193 -35.22 6.66 -0.05
N VAL A 194 -35.81 7.77 -0.52
CA VAL A 194 -36.98 7.74 -1.42
C VAL A 194 -36.65 7.17 -2.80
N GLY A 195 -35.39 7.22 -3.23
CA GLY A 195 -34.99 6.62 -4.50
C GLY A 195 -35.05 5.09 -4.49
N TRP A 196 -34.93 4.43 -3.33
CA TRP A 196 -34.93 2.97 -3.22
C TRP A 196 -36.28 2.34 -3.53
N GLU A 197 -36.28 1.19 -4.18
CA GLU A 197 -37.46 0.39 -4.48
C GLU A 197 -38.34 0.18 -3.23
N GLY A 198 -39.66 0.20 -3.42
CA GLY A 198 -40.63 -0.01 -2.34
C GLY A 198 -40.97 1.23 -1.52
N VAL A 199 -40.21 2.34 -1.66
CA VAL A 199 -40.52 3.61 -0.99
C VAL A 199 -41.52 4.42 -1.83
N ASP A 200 -42.61 4.87 -1.18
CA ASP A 200 -43.63 5.74 -1.79
C ASP A 200 -43.01 7.09 -2.19
N PRO A 201 -43.12 7.53 -3.46
CA PRO A 201 -42.60 8.82 -3.91
C PRO A 201 -43.22 10.03 -3.22
N ASN A 202 -44.37 9.89 -2.56
CA ASN A 202 -45.03 10.95 -1.79
C ASN A 202 -44.79 10.83 -0.27
N LYS A 203 -43.86 9.96 0.15
CA LYS A 203 -43.51 9.80 1.56
C LYS A 203 -42.93 11.12 2.09
N SER A 204 -43.65 11.75 3.00
CA SER A 204 -43.15 12.90 3.75
C SER A 204 -42.49 12.43 5.04
N PHE A 205 -41.41 13.11 5.42
CA PHE A 205 -40.71 12.95 6.68
C PHE A 205 -40.77 14.28 7.41
N SER A 206 -40.74 14.28 8.74
CA SER A 206 -40.73 15.52 9.54
C SER A 206 -39.34 15.85 10.07
N THR A 207 -38.48 14.83 10.23
CA THR A 207 -37.09 14.97 10.69
C THR A 207 -36.15 14.02 9.94
N TYR A 208 -34.85 14.29 9.99
CA TYR A 208 -33.84 13.38 9.46
C TYR A 208 -33.80 12.06 10.24
N GLU A 209 -34.05 12.10 11.54
CA GLU A 209 -34.09 10.92 12.41
C GLU A 209 -35.26 9.99 12.03
N GLU A 210 -36.44 10.53 11.70
CA GLU A 210 -37.58 9.74 11.19
C GLU A 210 -37.22 9.05 9.87
N MET A 211 -36.53 9.78 8.99
CA MET A 211 -36.06 9.24 7.71
C MET A 211 -35.05 8.11 7.90
N GLN A 212 -34.12 8.27 8.83
CA GLN A 212 -33.15 7.23 9.17
C GLN A 212 -33.81 5.98 9.74
N GLU A 213 -34.71 6.15 10.72
CA GLU A 213 -35.45 5.03 11.30
C GLU A 213 -36.29 4.30 10.25
N PHE A 214 -36.89 5.05 9.32
CA PHE A 214 -37.63 4.49 8.20
C PHE A 214 -36.73 3.69 7.27
N ARG A 215 -35.56 4.23 6.87
CA ARG A 215 -34.56 3.55 6.05
C ARG A 215 -34.17 2.22 6.69
N ASP A 216 -33.79 2.25 7.97
CA ASP A 216 -33.29 1.09 8.71
C ASP A 216 -34.36 0.00 8.94
N SER A 217 -35.64 0.39 8.99
CA SER A 217 -36.73 -0.56 9.31
C SER A 217 -37.53 -1.03 8.10
N ASN A 218 -37.54 -0.28 7.00
CA ASN A 218 -38.49 -0.49 5.89
C ASN A 218 -37.82 -0.65 4.53
N VAL A 219 -36.51 -0.43 4.40
CA VAL A 219 -35.80 -0.40 3.12
C VAL A 219 -34.67 -1.43 3.08
N PRO A 220 -34.98 -2.74 3.20
CA PRO A 220 -33.96 -3.79 3.25
C PRO A 220 -33.12 -3.87 1.97
N VAL A 221 -33.66 -3.40 0.83
CA VAL A 221 -32.90 -3.32 -0.43
C VAL A 221 -31.69 -2.38 -0.32
N ALA A 222 -31.77 -1.32 0.50
CA ALA A 222 -30.67 -0.42 0.74
C ALA A 222 -29.61 -1.02 1.69
N ASP A 223 -30.02 -1.95 2.57
CA ASP A 223 -29.10 -2.70 3.43
C ASP A 223 -28.31 -3.74 2.62
N GLU A 224 -28.99 -4.48 1.74
CA GLU A 224 -28.32 -5.42 0.83
C GLU A 224 -27.29 -4.70 -0.05
N TYR A 225 -27.64 -3.52 -0.58
CA TYR A 225 -26.68 -2.67 -1.29
C TYR A 225 -25.45 -2.31 -0.44
N MET A 226 -25.67 -1.92 0.82
CA MET A 226 -24.58 -1.55 1.72
C MET A 226 -23.67 -2.72 2.06
N ASP A 227 -24.24 -3.92 2.28
CA ASP A 227 -23.47 -5.14 2.51
C ASP A 227 -22.57 -5.47 1.31
N MET A 228 -23.10 -5.36 0.08
CA MET A 228 -22.32 -5.58 -1.14
C MET A 228 -21.20 -4.57 -1.30
N ARG A 229 -21.48 -3.30 -1.01
CA ARG A 229 -20.50 -2.21 -1.07
C ARG A 229 -19.40 -2.39 -0.02
N ASP A 230 -19.74 -2.82 1.18
CA ASP A 230 -18.78 -3.08 2.25
C ASP A 230 -17.91 -4.30 1.93
N GLU A 231 -18.47 -5.35 1.32
CA GLU A 231 -17.69 -6.48 0.79
C GLU A 231 -16.66 -6.02 -0.26
N SER A 232 -17.04 -5.12 -1.18
CA SER A 232 -16.11 -4.55 -2.15
C SER A 232 -14.97 -3.78 -1.48
N ASN A 233 -15.32 -2.92 -0.50
CA ASN A 233 -14.33 -2.16 0.29
C ASN A 233 -13.36 -3.10 1.01
N ASP A 234 -13.86 -4.15 1.64
CA ASP A 234 -13.06 -5.15 2.34
C ASP A 234 -12.09 -5.87 1.41
N LEU A 235 -12.52 -6.23 0.19
CA LEU A 235 -11.65 -6.83 -0.82
C LEU A 235 -10.52 -5.88 -1.25
N TYR A 236 -10.82 -4.59 -1.45
CA TYR A 236 -9.80 -3.60 -1.71
C TYR A 236 -8.87 -3.35 -0.51
N HIS A 237 -9.39 -3.42 0.72
CA HIS A 237 -8.57 -3.35 1.93
C HIS A 237 -7.65 -4.57 2.05
N MET A 238 -8.13 -5.76 1.71
CA MET A 238 -7.32 -6.97 1.66
C MET A 238 -6.19 -6.81 0.65
N ALA A 239 -6.47 -6.32 -0.57
CA ALA A 239 -5.45 -6.09 -1.60
C ALA A 239 -4.29 -5.20 -1.09
N ARG A 240 -4.58 -4.19 -0.26
CA ARG A 240 -3.59 -3.24 0.27
C ARG A 240 -2.80 -3.75 1.48
N ARG A 241 -3.20 -4.86 2.11
CA ARG A 241 -2.57 -5.40 3.33
C ARG A 241 -1.53 -6.49 3.07
N GLY A 242 -1.52 -7.11 1.88
CA GLY A 242 -0.56 -8.16 1.51
C GLY A 242 0.70 -7.59 0.86
#